data_AF-A0A819WKT8-F1
#
_entry.id   AF-A0A819WKT8-F1
#
_cell.length_a   1.000
_cell.length_b   1.000
_cell.length_c   1.000
_cell.angle_alpha   90.00
_cell.angle_beta   90.00
_cell.angle_gamma   90.00
#
_symmetry.space_group_name_H-M   'P 1'
#
loop_
_entity.id
_entity.type
_entity.pdbx_description
1 polymer ?
#
loop_
_entity_poly.entity_id
_entity_poly.type
_entity_poly.pdbx_seq_one_letter_code
_entity_poly.pdbx_strand_id
1 'polypeptide(L)'
;LCAVVKLGALSLGNNNSEAQIMLINSVKDVALALNNLINVTKTASGKNITDPEMQKLKESAKVMVTKVTSLLRTVKMVEDKSQHEIHILESTIESITQELQIFNNGQLPTSRTTPEELIHVTKQITIATSKVLSAGQSCQQDDIIDAVNFGRKSIIDLLIICKSIIYLIDDKYLQQRTLDNGRICVQNYKELLETIQILIQNPSNEIKQKLFNYSKIIIQSTQELVQCAEKLKSIDLIDPDDPSYKAEYELFNVAQSIESAAKKLSSLKPRQKIK
;
A
#
# COMPACT_ATOMS: atom_id res chain seq x y z
N LEU A 1 -2.40 -3.03 37.63
CA LEU A 1 -2.56 -3.90 36.44
C LEU A 1 -3.73 -3.47 35.57
N CYS A 2 -4.99 -3.57 36.02
CA CYS A 2 -6.17 -3.26 35.20
C CYS A 2 -6.15 -1.85 34.57
N ALA A 3 -5.72 -0.83 35.31
CA ALA A 3 -5.58 0.53 34.78
C ALA A 3 -4.57 0.61 33.63
N VAL A 4 -3.42 -0.05 33.77
CA VAL A 4 -2.36 -0.07 32.75
C VAL A 4 -2.79 -0.86 31.51
N VAL A 5 -3.43 -2.02 31.69
CA VAL A 5 -3.98 -2.80 30.55
C VAL A 5 -5.08 -2.02 29.83
N LYS A 6 -5.92 -1.29 30.57
CA LYS A 6 -6.94 -0.42 29.97
C LYS A 6 -6.32 0.70 29.14
N LEU A 7 -5.27 1.35 29.65
CA LEU A 7 -4.51 2.36 28.88
C LEU A 7 -3.85 1.75 27.65
N GLY A 8 -3.24 0.57 27.79
CA GLY A 8 -2.63 -0.17 26.67
C GLY A 8 -3.64 -0.61 25.62
N ALA A 9 -4.85 -1.01 26.01
CA ALA A 9 -5.92 -1.28 25.06
C ALA A 9 -6.35 0.01 24.34
N LEU A 10 -6.55 1.10 25.08
CA LEU A 10 -6.92 2.40 24.49
C LEU A 10 -5.85 2.92 23.51
N SER A 11 -4.56 2.67 23.76
CA SER A 11 -3.48 3.11 22.86
C SER A 11 -3.47 2.38 21.52
N LEU A 12 -4.07 1.20 21.41
CA LEU A 12 -4.23 0.51 20.12
C LEU A 12 -5.19 1.24 19.16
N GLY A 13 -5.98 2.18 19.67
CA GLY A 13 -6.97 2.92 18.89
C GLY A 13 -8.22 2.10 18.56
N ASN A 14 -9.34 2.79 18.30
CA ASN A 14 -10.66 2.17 18.11
C ASN A 14 -10.75 1.17 16.95
N ASN A 15 -9.76 1.17 16.06
CA ASN A 15 -9.76 0.38 14.84
C ASN A 15 -9.17 -1.02 15.07
N ASN A 16 -8.50 -1.25 16.20
CA ASN A 16 -8.02 -2.57 16.63
C ASN A 16 -8.90 -3.17 17.75
N SER A 17 -10.22 -3.14 17.53
CA SER A 17 -11.21 -3.55 18.52
C SER A 17 -11.03 -5.00 18.99
N GLU A 18 -10.58 -5.90 18.11
CA GLU A 18 -10.32 -7.30 18.46
C GLU A 18 -9.16 -7.44 19.46
N ALA A 19 -8.01 -6.80 19.21
CA ALA A 19 -6.89 -6.81 20.13
C ALA A 19 -7.24 -6.13 21.47
N GLN A 20 -8.00 -5.03 21.43
CA GLN A 20 -8.53 -4.37 22.63
C GLN A 20 -9.40 -5.33 23.46
N ILE A 21 -10.36 -5.99 22.83
CA ILE A 21 -11.26 -6.95 23.48
C ILE A 21 -10.45 -8.12 24.05
N MET A 22 -9.46 -8.63 23.32
CA MET A 22 -8.62 -9.75 23.79
C MET A 22 -7.80 -9.36 25.03
N LEU A 23 -7.19 -8.16 25.06
CA LEU A 23 -6.47 -7.65 26.23
C LEU A 23 -7.40 -7.45 27.44
N ILE A 24 -8.57 -6.83 27.22
CA ILE A 24 -9.55 -6.56 28.27
C ILE A 24 -10.11 -7.86 28.86
N ASN A 25 -10.45 -8.84 28.00
CA ASN A 25 -10.93 -10.15 28.46
C ASN A 25 -9.84 -10.92 29.20
N SER A 26 -8.59 -10.86 28.72
CA SER A 26 -7.47 -11.53 29.40
C SER A 26 -7.23 -10.97 30.81
N VAL A 27 -7.32 -9.65 31.01
CA VAL A 27 -7.17 -9.06 32.35
C VAL A 27 -8.41 -9.30 33.23
N LYS A 28 -9.62 -9.36 32.65
CA LYS A 28 -10.84 -9.74 33.36
C LYS A 28 -10.73 -11.17 33.91
N ASP A 29 -10.24 -12.11 33.10
CA ASP A 29 -9.99 -13.49 33.52
C ASP A 29 -9.00 -13.58 34.69
N VAL A 30 -7.93 -12.78 34.65
CA VAL A 30 -6.97 -12.69 35.76
C VAL A 30 -7.63 -12.11 37.02
N ALA A 31 -8.46 -11.08 36.89
CA ALA A 31 -9.17 -10.49 38.02
C ALA A 31 -10.15 -11.48 38.67
N LEU A 32 -10.89 -12.26 37.87
CA LEU A 32 -11.80 -13.31 38.37
C LEU A 32 -11.03 -14.44 39.07
N ALA A 33 -9.92 -14.89 38.49
CA ALA A 33 -9.07 -15.91 39.09
C ALA A 33 -8.45 -15.43 40.42
N LEU A 34 -8.03 -14.16 40.48
CA LEU A 34 -7.51 -13.54 41.70
C LEU A 34 -8.57 -13.45 42.79
N ASN A 35 -9.79 -13.02 42.45
CA ASN A 35 -10.89 -12.96 43.41
C ASN A 35 -11.23 -14.33 44.00
N ASN A 36 -11.27 -15.37 43.15
CA ASN A 36 -11.44 -16.74 43.61
C ASN A 36 -10.29 -17.18 44.52
N LEU A 37 -9.04 -16.89 44.13
CA LEU A 37 -7.86 -17.21 44.93
C LEU A 37 -7.89 -16.56 46.32
N ILE A 38 -8.32 -15.30 46.43
CA ILE A 38 -8.50 -14.61 47.72
C ILE A 38 -9.54 -15.33 48.58
N ASN A 39 -10.68 -15.71 47.99
CA ASN A 39 -11.74 -16.41 48.71
C ASN A 39 -11.31 -17.79 49.22
N VAL A 40 -10.60 -18.56 48.38
CA VAL A 40 -10.06 -19.87 48.75
C VAL A 40 -8.94 -19.75 49.78
N THR A 41 -8.11 -18.70 49.69
CA THR A 41 -7.08 -18.43 50.71
C THR A 41 -7.69 -18.14 52.07
N LYS A 42 -8.79 -17.37 52.11
CA LYS A 42 -9.51 -17.05 53.35
C LYS A 42 -10.05 -18.29 54.05
N THR A 43 -10.57 -19.26 53.27
CA THR A 43 -11.15 -20.51 53.80
C THR A 43 -10.07 -21.54 54.17
N ALA A 44 -8.90 -21.49 53.52
CA ALA A 44 -7.77 -22.36 53.82
C ALA A 44 -6.88 -21.85 54.98
N SER A 45 -6.96 -20.56 55.32
CA SER A 45 -6.10 -19.94 56.33
C SER A 45 -6.20 -20.63 57.70
N GLY A 46 -5.05 -20.97 58.29
CA GLY A 46 -4.95 -21.63 59.60
C GLY A 46 -5.25 -23.13 59.60
N LYS A 47 -5.54 -23.73 58.43
CA LYS A 47 -5.78 -25.18 58.31
C LYS A 47 -4.50 -25.97 58.09
N ASN A 48 -4.54 -27.26 58.39
CA ASN A 48 -3.42 -28.19 58.14
C ASN A 48 -3.23 -28.40 56.61
N ILE A 49 -2.01 -28.70 56.18
CA ILE A 49 -1.66 -28.93 54.77
C ILE A 49 -2.42 -30.11 54.14
N THR A 50 -2.92 -31.05 54.94
CA THR A 50 -3.73 -32.19 54.48
C THR A 50 -5.22 -31.87 54.34
N ASP A 51 -5.67 -30.67 54.73
CA ASP A 51 -7.07 -30.28 54.65
C ASP A 51 -7.51 -30.13 53.18
N PRO A 52 -8.73 -30.57 52.79
CA PRO A 52 -9.24 -30.39 51.43
C PRO A 52 -9.24 -28.94 50.92
N GLU A 53 -9.42 -27.93 51.79
CA GLU A 53 -9.34 -26.52 51.38
C GLU A 53 -7.93 -26.12 50.94
N MET A 54 -6.88 -26.76 51.48
CA MET A 54 -5.51 -26.56 51.01
C MET A 54 -5.29 -27.12 49.60
N GLN A 55 -5.98 -28.19 49.22
CA GLN A 55 -5.96 -28.69 47.83
C GLN A 55 -6.63 -27.71 46.88
N LYS A 56 -7.81 -27.17 47.24
CA LYS A 56 -8.48 -26.12 46.48
C LYS A 56 -7.61 -24.88 46.32
N LEU A 57 -6.87 -24.50 47.37
CA LEU A 57 -5.93 -23.38 47.28
C LEU A 57 -4.84 -23.63 46.23
N LYS A 58 -4.25 -24.84 46.22
CA LYS A 58 -3.24 -25.23 45.23
C LYS A 58 -3.81 -25.20 43.80
N GLU A 59 -5.03 -25.70 43.61
CA GLU A 59 -5.71 -25.67 42.31
C GLU A 59 -6.02 -24.23 41.86
N SER A 60 -6.56 -23.40 42.75
CA SER A 60 -6.85 -21.99 42.47
C SER A 60 -5.57 -21.21 42.15
N ALA A 61 -4.46 -21.50 42.82
CA ALA A 61 -3.17 -20.90 42.52
C ALA A 61 -2.67 -21.31 41.12
N LYS A 62 -2.83 -22.59 40.74
CA LYS A 62 -2.49 -23.07 39.39
C LYS A 62 -3.33 -22.38 38.30
N VAL A 63 -4.63 -22.19 38.56
CA VAL A 63 -5.52 -21.43 37.65
C VAL A 63 -5.04 -19.99 37.51
N MET A 64 -4.69 -19.32 38.61
CA MET A 64 -4.16 -17.96 38.59
C MET A 64 -2.88 -17.86 37.74
N VAL A 65 -1.92 -18.77 37.94
CA VAL A 65 -0.70 -18.83 37.12
C VAL A 65 -1.04 -18.99 35.64
N THR A 66 -1.95 -19.91 35.31
CA THR A 66 -2.37 -20.15 33.92
C THR A 66 -3.01 -18.91 33.28
N LYS A 67 -3.85 -18.18 34.02
CA LYS A 67 -4.48 -16.94 33.55
C LYS A 67 -3.47 -15.81 33.36
N VAL A 68 -2.51 -15.66 34.27
CA VAL A 68 -1.41 -14.69 34.13
C VAL A 68 -0.54 -15.02 32.92
N THR A 69 -0.16 -16.29 32.72
CA THR A 69 0.61 -16.70 31.54
C THR A 69 -0.17 -16.45 30.24
N SER A 70 -1.49 -16.66 30.24
CA SER A 70 -2.33 -16.37 29.07
C SER A 70 -2.37 -14.88 28.76
N LEU A 71 -2.49 -14.01 29.78
CA LEU A 71 -2.38 -12.56 29.61
C LEU A 71 -1.02 -12.15 29.01
N LEU A 72 0.08 -12.72 29.48
CA LEU A 72 1.42 -12.43 28.92
C LEU A 72 1.53 -12.82 27.45
N ARG A 73 0.95 -13.97 27.05
CA ARG A 73 0.89 -14.36 25.64
C ARG A 73 0.05 -13.39 24.82
N THR A 74 -1.11 -12.97 25.31
CA THR A 74 -1.97 -11.98 24.64
C THR A 74 -1.20 -10.67 24.41
N VAL A 75 -0.53 -10.15 25.44
CA VAL A 75 0.26 -8.92 25.33
C VAL A 75 1.36 -9.07 24.27
N LYS A 76 2.12 -10.17 24.31
CA LYS A 76 3.17 -10.44 23.34
C LYS A 76 2.64 -10.53 21.91
N MET A 77 1.52 -11.21 21.70
CA MET A 77 0.91 -11.34 20.37
C MET A 77 0.51 -9.98 19.77
N VAL A 78 -0.06 -9.10 20.61
CA VAL A 78 -0.44 -7.74 20.19
C VAL A 78 0.78 -6.88 19.84
N GLU A 79 1.86 -7.01 20.61
CA GLU A 79 3.12 -6.32 20.36
C GLU A 79 3.80 -6.82 19.08
N ASP A 80 3.92 -8.14 18.91
CA ASP A 80 4.58 -8.77 17.76
C ASP A 80 3.89 -8.38 16.44
N LYS A 81 2.55 -8.25 16.41
CA LYS A 81 1.81 -7.80 15.21
C LYS A 81 2.19 -6.37 14.78
N SER A 82 2.25 -5.45 15.75
CA SER A 82 2.63 -4.05 15.48
C SER A 82 4.09 -3.94 14.99
N GLN A 83 5.00 -4.73 15.56
CA GLN A 83 6.40 -4.76 15.14
C GLN A 83 6.59 -5.33 13.73
N HIS A 84 5.79 -6.34 13.36
CA HIS A 84 5.82 -6.92 12.02
C HIS A 84 5.52 -5.89 10.93
N GLU A 85 4.50 -5.04 11.12
CA GLU A 85 4.14 -3.97 10.17
C GLU A 85 5.25 -2.93 10.00
N ILE A 86 5.87 -2.52 11.12
CA ILE A 86 6.99 -1.57 11.13
C ILE A 86 8.16 -2.13 10.31
N HIS A 87 8.50 -3.40 10.50
CA HIS A 87 9.60 -4.04 9.76
C HIS A 87 9.33 -4.08 8.24
N ILE A 88 8.08 -4.33 7.81
CA ILE A 88 7.72 -4.31 6.39
C ILE A 88 7.88 -2.91 5.79
N LEU A 89 7.49 -1.88 6.53
CA LEU A 89 7.68 -0.48 6.13
C LEU A 89 9.16 -0.14 6.00
N GLU A 90 9.98 -0.47 6.99
CA GLU A 90 11.42 -0.22 6.98
C GLU A 90 12.12 -0.88 5.78
N SER A 91 11.85 -2.17 5.55
CA SER A 91 12.39 -2.90 4.39
C SER A 91 11.94 -2.29 3.06
N THR A 92 10.69 -1.81 2.99
CA THR A 92 10.17 -1.15 1.79
C THR A 92 10.83 0.21 1.54
N ILE A 93 10.99 1.02 2.59
CA ILE A 93 11.66 2.32 2.53
C ILE A 93 13.13 2.14 2.09
N GLU A 94 13.81 1.14 2.63
CA GLU A 94 15.19 0.80 2.24
C GLU A 94 15.26 0.40 0.76
N SER A 95 14.37 -0.48 0.29
CA SER A 95 14.30 -0.88 -1.11
C SER A 95 14.07 0.31 -2.05
N ILE A 96 13.13 1.20 -1.72
CA ILE A 96 12.89 2.43 -2.50
C ILE A 96 14.12 3.34 -2.49
N THR A 97 14.81 3.44 -1.36
CA THR A 97 16.01 4.27 -1.21
C THR A 97 17.15 3.76 -2.09
N GLN A 98 17.38 2.45 -2.12
CA GLN A 98 18.37 1.82 -2.99
C GLN A 98 18.04 2.06 -4.47
N GLU A 99 16.78 1.87 -4.87
CA GLU A 99 16.36 2.11 -6.26
C GLU A 99 16.49 3.58 -6.65
N LEU A 100 16.18 4.52 -5.76
CA LEU A 100 16.37 5.95 -6.00
C LEU A 100 17.86 6.32 -6.18
N GLN A 101 18.77 5.65 -5.47
CA GLN A 101 20.21 5.82 -5.70
C GLN A 101 20.62 5.31 -7.08
N ILE A 102 20.13 4.12 -7.49
CA ILE A 102 20.36 3.57 -8.83
C ILE A 102 19.81 4.50 -9.92
N PHE A 103 18.65 5.10 -9.69
CA PHE A 103 18.06 6.11 -10.57
C PHE A 103 18.96 7.33 -10.74
N ASN A 104 19.59 7.79 -9.65
CA ASN A 104 20.47 8.96 -9.67
C ASN A 104 21.85 8.72 -10.29
N ASN A 105 22.32 7.47 -10.30
CA ASN A 105 23.67 7.12 -10.75
C ASN A 105 23.85 7.06 -12.28
N GLY A 106 22.83 7.39 -13.08
CA GLY A 106 22.95 7.55 -14.53
C GLY A 106 23.30 6.26 -15.32
N GLN A 107 23.15 5.08 -14.72
CA GLN A 107 23.31 3.80 -15.42
C GLN A 107 22.34 3.69 -16.61
N LEU A 108 22.78 3.04 -17.70
CA LEU A 108 21.93 2.82 -18.86
C LEU A 108 20.72 1.93 -18.51
N PRO A 109 19.53 2.22 -19.05
CA PRO A 109 18.33 1.43 -18.82
C PRO A 109 18.46 0.05 -19.46
N THR A 110 17.90 -0.95 -18.80
CA THR A 110 17.90 -2.35 -19.24
C THR A 110 16.75 -2.69 -20.18
N SER A 111 15.71 -1.85 -20.27
CA SER A 111 14.54 -2.08 -21.13
C SER A 111 14.13 -0.84 -21.91
N ARG A 112 13.49 -1.06 -23.07
CA ARG A 112 12.75 -0.03 -23.80
C ARG A 112 11.39 0.18 -23.15
N THR A 113 10.90 1.41 -23.17
CA THR A 113 9.62 1.83 -22.58
C THR A 113 8.92 2.82 -23.50
N THR A 114 7.59 2.94 -23.41
CA THR A 114 6.82 3.92 -24.19
C THR A 114 6.22 5.03 -23.32
N PRO A 115 5.89 6.20 -23.88
CA PRO A 115 5.18 7.26 -23.15
C PRO A 115 3.86 6.79 -22.51
N GLU A 116 3.17 5.81 -23.10
CA GLU A 116 1.97 5.17 -22.54
C GLU A 116 2.26 4.46 -21.22
N GLU A 117 3.41 3.80 -21.10
CA GLU A 117 3.82 3.12 -19.87
C GLU A 117 4.08 4.13 -18.74
N LEU A 118 4.61 5.32 -19.05
CA LEU A 118 4.73 6.42 -18.08
C LEU A 118 3.36 6.93 -17.59
N ILE A 119 2.40 7.06 -18.49
CA ILE A 119 1.02 7.41 -18.11
C ILE A 119 0.36 6.29 -17.30
N HIS A 120 0.67 5.03 -17.61
CA HIS A 120 0.14 3.91 -16.86
C HIS A 120 0.68 3.89 -15.42
N VAL A 121 2.00 3.99 -15.26
CA VAL A 121 2.62 3.89 -13.92
C VAL A 121 2.25 5.07 -13.03
N THR A 122 2.08 6.27 -13.57
CA THR A 122 1.58 7.44 -12.82
C THR A 122 0.16 7.23 -12.26
N LYS A 123 -0.71 6.50 -12.98
CA LYS A 123 -2.02 6.07 -12.46
C LYS A 123 -1.86 5.05 -11.32
N GLN A 124 -0.95 4.09 -11.45
CA GLN A 124 -0.67 3.12 -10.39
C GLN A 124 -0.18 3.81 -9.11
N ILE A 125 0.70 4.81 -9.22
CA ILE A 125 1.14 5.61 -8.07
C ILE A 125 -0.03 6.33 -7.42
N THR A 126 -0.91 6.96 -8.21
CA THR A 126 -2.08 7.66 -7.68
C THR A 126 -2.97 6.70 -6.86
N ILE A 127 -3.21 5.49 -7.38
CA ILE A 127 -3.93 4.43 -6.66
C ILE A 127 -3.17 4.02 -5.40
N ALA A 128 -1.86 3.81 -5.49
CA ALA A 128 -1.03 3.40 -4.38
C ALA A 128 -1.02 4.44 -3.24
N THR A 129 -0.86 5.72 -3.58
CA THR A 129 -0.93 6.83 -2.63
C THR A 129 -2.29 6.88 -1.94
N SER A 130 -3.38 6.69 -2.69
CA SER A 130 -4.72 6.63 -2.09
C SER A 130 -4.88 5.44 -1.15
N LYS A 131 -4.40 4.25 -1.51
CA LYS A 131 -4.45 3.06 -0.64
C LYS A 131 -3.68 3.28 0.66
N VAL A 132 -2.46 3.78 0.54
CA VAL A 132 -1.58 4.10 1.68
C VAL A 132 -2.21 5.15 2.59
N LEU A 133 -2.81 6.20 2.02
CA LEU A 133 -3.59 7.18 2.79
C LEU A 133 -4.79 6.57 3.51
N SER A 134 -5.60 5.79 2.80
CA SER A 134 -6.79 5.15 3.38
C SER A 134 -6.42 4.18 4.50
N ALA A 135 -5.34 3.42 4.32
CA ALA A 135 -4.80 2.53 5.36
C ALA A 135 -4.30 3.32 6.58
N GLY A 136 -3.59 4.43 6.36
CA GLY A 136 -3.15 5.33 7.44
C GLY A 136 -4.32 6.02 8.18
N GLN A 137 -5.39 6.39 7.48
CA GLN A 137 -6.56 7.02 8.11
C GLN A 137 -7.40 6.04 8.91
N SER A 138 -7.67 4.87 8.31
CA SER A 138 -8.50 3.81 8.87
C SER A 138 -7.79 3.06 9.99
N CYS A 139 -6.46 3.13 10.08
CA CYS A 139 -5.64 2.32 10.99
C CYS A 139 -6.04 0.83 10.99
N GLN A 140 -6.63 0.35 9.89
CA GLN A 140 -6.94 -1.06 9.69
C GLN A 140 -5.66 -1.72 9.20
N GLN A 141 -5.08 -2.50 10.09
CA GLN A 141 -3.72 -3.00 10.00
C GLN A 141 -3.47 -3.94 8.81
N ASP A 142 -4.44 -4.77 8.46
CA ASP A 142 -4.29 -5.75 7.39
C ASP A 142 -4.20 -5.07 5.99
N ASP A 143 -4.77 -3.87 5.83
CA ASP A 143 -4.71 -3.09 4.59
C ASP A 143 -3.36 -2.37 4.40
N ILE A 144 -2.60 -2.13 5.48
CA ILE A 144 -1.33 -1.38 5.42
C ILE A 144 -0.29 -2.16 4.63
N ILE A 145 -0.14 -3.46 4.91
CA ILE A 145 0.89 -4.29 4.27
C ILE A 145 0.65 -4.37 2.76
N ASP A 146 -0.59 -4.61 2.34
CA ASP A 146 -0.95 -4.69 0.93
C ASP A 146 -0.77 -3.35 0.22
N ALA A 147 -1.15 -2.23 0.86
CA ALA A 147 -0.94 -0.90 0.34
C ALA A 147 0.55 -0.56 0.17
N VAL A 148 1.38 -0.89 1.16
CA VAL A 148 2.84 -0.65 1.16
C VAL A 148 3.52 -1.49 0.08
N ASN A 149 3.20 -2.78 -0.03
CA ASN A 149 3.77 -3.66 -1.05
C ASN A 149 3.39 -3.24 -2.47
N PHE A 150 2.12 -2.86 -2.67
CA PHE A 150 1.66 -2.31 -3.95
C PHE A 150 2.35 -0.98 -4.29
N GLY A 151 2.54 -0.13 -3.28
CA GLY A 151 3.30 1.11 -3.35
C GLY A 151 4.74 0.91 -3.79
N ARG A 152 5.45 -0.02 -3.13
CA ARG A 152 6.83 -0.39 -3.46
C ARG A 152 6.98 -0.72 -4.93
N LYS A 153 6.13 -1.63 -5.43
CA LYS A 153 6.15 -2.05 -6.83
C LYS A 153 5.93 -0.85 -7.77
N SER A 154 4.89 -0.06 -7.51
CA SER A 154 4.53 1.09 -8.35
C SER A 154 5.65 2.15 -8.41
N ILE A 155 6.37 2.36 -7.31
CA ILE A 155 7.49 3.31 -7.23
C ILE A 155 8.74 2.79 -7.92
N ILE A 156 9.06 1.50 -7.78
CA ILE A 156 10.18 0.89 -8.50
C ILE A 156 9.91 0.93 -10.01
N ASP A 157 8.71 0.53 -10.44
CA ASP A 157 8.30 0.58 -11.84
C ASP A 157 8.41 2.01 -12.39
N LEU A 158 8.04 3.03 -11.61
CA LEU A 158 8.18 4.44 -12.00
C LEU A 158 9.64 4.82 -12.27
N LEU A 159 10.54 4.47 -11.34
CA LEU A 159 11.96 4.82 -11.48
C LEU A 159 12.57 4.18 -12.73
N ILE A 160 12.24 2.91 -12.98
CA ILE A 160 12.69 2.17 -14.18
C ILE A 160 12.14 2.83 -15.47
N ILE A 161 10.84 3.14 -15.51
CA ILE A 161 10.16 3.73 -16.66
C ILE A 161 10.68 5.15 -16.93
N CYS A 162 10.73 6.01 -15.91
CA CYS A 162 11.26 7.36 -16.02
C CYS A 162 12.70 7.33 -16.57
N LYS A 163 13.54 6.48 -16.00
CA LYS A 163 14.94 6.32 -16.42
C LYS A 163 15.05 5.90 -17.87
N SER A 164 14.21 4.97 -18.32
CA SER A 164 14.20 4.46 -19.69
C SER A 164 13.72 5.51 -20.70
N ILE A 165 12.68 6.27 -20.35
CA ILE A 165 12.11 7.31 -21.22
C ILE A 165 13.06 8.48 -21.46
N ILE A 166 13.91 8.82 -20.50
CA ILE A 166 14.84 9.96 -20.66
C ILE A 166 15.77 9.80 -21.86
N TYR A 167 16.09 8.56 -22.24
CA TYR A 167 16.91 8.27 -23.41
C TYR A 167 16.16 8.37 -24.74
N LEU A 168 14.82 8.47 -24.71
CA LEU A 168 13.98 8.72 -25.88
C LEU A 168 13.71 10.21 -26.09
N ILE A 169 13.96 11.04 -25.07
CA ILE A 169 13.73 12.48 -25.13
C ILE A 169 14.98 13.15 -25.72
N ASP A 170 14.88 13.87 -26.82
CA ASP A 170 16.00 14.69 -27.32
C ASP A 170 16.10 16.06 -26.63
N ASP A 171 14.97 16.59 -26.16
CA ASP A 171 14.90 17.85 -25.42
C ASP A 171 15.45 17.71 -24.00
N LYS A 172 16.64 18.28 -23.76
CA LYS A 172 17.30 18.30 -22.44
C LYS A 172 16.43 18.92 -21.34
N TYR A 173 15.60 19.92 -21.66
CA TYR A 173 14.71 20.51 -20.67
C TYR A 173 13.61 19.52 -20.25
N LEU A 174 13.02 18.83 -21.22
CA LEU A 174 12.01 17.80 -20.96
C LEU A 174 12.60 16.57 -20.24
N GLN A 175 13.84 16.19 -20.57
CA GLN A 175 14.61 15.16 -19.84
C GLN A 175 14.74 15.53 -18.37
N GLN A 176 15.25 16.72 -18.08
CA GLN A 176 15.49 17.18 -16.71
C GLN A 176 14.18 17.32 -15.94
N ARG A 177 13.13 17.87 -16.56
CA ARG A 177 11.80 17.96 -15.95
C ARG A 177 11.24 16.58 -15.58
N THR A 178 11.43 15.57 -16.43
CA THR A 178 10.98 14.20 -16.17
C THR A 178 11.76 13.58 -15.00
N LEU A 179 13.09 13.76 -14.98
CA LEU A 179 13.95 13.33 -13.87
C LEU A 179 13.53 13.96 -12.53
N ASP A 180 13.38 15.28 -12.52
CA ASP A 180 13.11 16.04 -11.31
C ASP A 180 11.73 15.68 -10.73
N ASN A 181 10.70 15.55 -11.57
CA ASN A 181 9.38 15.12 -11.10
C ASN A 181 9.36 13.66 -10.66
N GLY A 182 10.12 12.78 -11.31
CA GLY A 182 10.32 11.40 -10.85
C GLY A 182 10.93 11.36 -9.44
N ARG A 183 11.98 12.16 -9.20
CA ARG A 183 12.62 12.28 -7.87
C ARG A 183 11.67 12.83 -6.82
N ILE A 184 10.98 13.94 -7.13
CA ILE A 184 10.01 14.55 -6.22
C ILE A 184 8.93 13.54 -5.84
N CYS A 185 8.40 12.80 -6.81
CA CYS A 185 7.37 11.78 -6.59
C CYS A 185 7.85 10.72 -5.60
N VAL A 186 9.00 10.10 -5.88
CA VAL A 186 9.54 9.02 -5.05
C VAL A 186 9.97 9.49 -3.67
N GLN A 187 10.62 10.66 -3.57
CA GLN A 187 11.05 11.19 -2.28
C GLN A 187 9.85 11.49 -1.37
N ASN A 188 8.80 12.12 -1.91
CA ASN A 188 7.58 12.37 -1.12
C ASN A 188 6.82 11.07 -0.81
N TYR A 189 6.88 10.06 -1.68
CA TYR A 189 6.31 8.75 -1.37
C TYR A 189 7.07 8.05 -0.23
N LYS A 190 8.39 8.17 -0.16
CA LYS A 190 9.20 7.68 0.96
C LYS A 190 8.80 8.36 2.28
N GLU A 191 8.70 9.69 2.26
CA GLU A 191 8.26 10.48 3.42
C GLU A 191 6.83 10.12 3.86
N LEU A 192 5.95 9.80 2.90
CA LEU A 192 4.60 9.29 3.19
C LEU A 192 4.66 7.96 3.96
N LEU A 193 5.51 7.02 3.55
CA LEU A 193 5.69 5.73 4.23
C LEU A 193 6.32 5.88 5.62
N GLU A 194 7.35 6.73 5.77
CA GLU A 194 7.97 7.05 7.06
C GLU A 194 6.94 7.70 8.01
N THR A 195 6.08 8.57 7.48
CA THR A 195 5.00 9.19 8.25
C THR A 195 3.96 8.14 8.71
N ILE A 196 3.68 7.11 7.91
CA ILE A 196 2.83 5.99 8.34
C ILE A 196 3.48 5.20 9.46
N GLN A 197 4.78 4.91 9.37
CA GLN A 197 5.51 4.21 10.44
C GLN A 197 5.37 4.96 11.77
N ILE A 198 5.55 6.29 11.76
CA ILE A 198 5.35 7.13 12.94
C ILE A 198 3.89 7.09 13.41
N LEU A 199 2.93 7.09 12.49
CA LEU A 199 1.50 7.03 12.82
C LEU A 199 1.10 5.73 13.52
N ILE A 200 1.67 4.59 13.11
CA ILE A 200 1.43 3.27 13.74
C ILE A 200 1.91 3.29 15.19
N GLN A 201 3.08 3.90 15.44
CA GLN A 201 3.66 3.99 16.79
C GLN A 201 2.96 5.06 17.65
N ASN A 202 2.58 6.19 17.05
CA ASN A 202 2.07 7.38 17.74
C ASN A 202 0.92 8.02 16.94
N PRO A 203 -0.32 7.52 17.07
CA PRO A 203 -1.45 8.05 16.30
C PRO A 203 -1.80 9.49 16.72
N SER A 204 -1.73 10.43 15.77
CA SER A 204 -2.07 11.85 15.98
C SER A 204 -2.72 12.48 14.76
N ASN A 205 -3.66 13.41 14.98
CA ASN A 205 -4.29 14.18 13.90
C ASN A 205 -3.30 15.05 13.13
N GLU A 206 -2.23 15.53 13.77
CA GLU A 206 -1.17 16.29 13.11
C GLU A 206 -0.40 15.43 12.10
N ILE A 207 -0.08 14.18 12.48
CA ILE A 207 0.60 13.22 11.60
C ILE A 207 -0.32 12.84 10.43
N LYS A 208 -1.63 12.67 10.69
CA LYS A 208 -2.61 12.45 9.62
C LYS A 208 -2.66 13.61 8.62
N GLN A 209 -2.54 14.86 9.09
CA GLN A 209 -2.45 16.02 8.19
C GLN A 209 -1.16 16.00 7.34
N LYS A 210 -0.02 15.59 7.91
CA LYS A 210 1.22 15.42 7.14
C LYS A 210 1.06 14.40 6.01
N LEU A 211 0.39 13.27 6.26
CA LEU A 211 0.08 12.29 5.21
C LEU A 211 -0.67 12.93 4.03
N PHE A 212 -1.70 13.74 4.30
CA PHE A 212 -2.43 14.44 3.25
C PHE A 212 -1.54 15.40 2.45
N ASN A 213 -0.61 16.10 3.10
CA ASN A 213 0.27 17.03 2.41
C ASN A 213 1.21 16.29 1.44
N TYR A 214 1.86 15.22 1.90
CA TYR A 214 2.70 14.39 1.02
C TYR A 214 1.91 13.81 -0.14
N SER A 215 0.69 13.32 0.11
CA SER A 215 -0.16 12.78 -0.97
C SER A 215 -0.46 13.79 -2.07
N LYS A 216 -0.69 15.06 -1.72
CA LYS A 216 -0.97 16.12 -2.69
C LYS A 216 0.25 16.40 -3.57
N ILE A 217 1.44 16.45 -2.96
CA ILE A 217 2.69 16.67 -3.68
C ILE A 217 2.97 15.51 -4.64
N ILE A 218 2.73 14.27 -4.19
CA ILE A 218 2.86 13.08 -5.05
C ILE A 218 1.91 13.19 -6.24
N ILE A 219 0.63 13.49 -6.03
CA ILE A 219 -0.35 13.64 -7.11
C ILE A 219 0.07 14.75 -8.09
N GLN A 220 0.52 15.90 -7.59
CA GLN A 220 1.03 16.98 -8.44
C GLN A 220 2.22 16.53 -9.31
N SER A 221 3.21 15.86 -8.71
CA SER A 221 4.36 15.33 -9.47
C SER A 221 3.95 14.29 -10.52
N THR A 222 2.94 13.45 -10.24
CA THR A 222 2.42 12.51 -11.24
C THR A 222 1.71 13.20 -12.40
N GLN A 223 1.00 14.31 -12.15
CA GLN A 223 0.38 15.11 -13.20
C GLN A 223 1.43 15.76 -14.11
N GLU A 224 2.52 16.26 -13.52
CA GLU A 224 3.66 16.79 -14.27
C GLU A 224 4.33 15.72 -15.14
N LEU A 225 4.47 14.49 -14.64
CA LEU A 225 4.97 13.35 -15.42
C LEU A 225 4.04 12.97 -16.58
N VAL A 226 2.72 13.02 -16.39
CA VAL A 226 1.74 12.81 -17.47
C VAL A 226 1.91 13.88 -18.56
N GLN A 227 2.05 15.15 -18.19
CA GLN A 227 2.31 16.23 -19.16
C GLN A 227 3.62 16.02 -19.93
N CYS A 228 4.65 15.49 -19.26
CA CYS A 228 5.91 15.14 -19.93
C CYS A 228 5.70 14.00 -20.95
N ALA A 229 4.93 12.97 -20.57
CA ALA A 229 4.60 11.86 -21.46
C ALA A 229 3.76 12.31 -22.68
N GLU A 230 2.80 13.20 -22.50
CA GLU A 230 1.97 13.72 -23.61
C GLU A 230 2.78 14.50 -24.65
N LYS A 231 3.77 15.28 -24.19
CA LYS A 231 4.71 15.96 -25.09
C LYS A 231 5.55 14.98 -25.90
N LEU A 232 5.90 13.83 -25.33
CA LEU A 232 6.64 12.77 -26.04
C LEU A 232 5.80 12.09 -27.12
N LYS A 233 4.52 11.81 -26.83
CA LYS A 233 3.60 11.26 -27.84
C LYS A 233 3.44 12.16 -29.05
N SER A 234 3.51 13.48 -28.82
CA SER A 234 3.41 14.48 -29.89
C SER A 234 4.61 14.41 -30.86
N ILE A 235 5.74 13.84 -30.40
CA ILE A 235 6.96 13.63 -31.19
C ILE A 235 6.88 12.29 -31.95
N ASP A 236 6.30 11.24 -31.35
CA ASP A 236 6.15 9.90 -31.97
C ASP A 236 5.05 9.82 -33.06
N LEU A 237 4.23 10.87 -33.26
CA LEU A 237 3.03 10.79 -34.12
C LEU A 237 3.22 11.08 -35.61
N ILE A 238 4.42 11.41 -36.11
CA ILE A 238 4.60 11.69 -37.54
C ILE A 238 5.98 11.21 -38.04
N ASP A 239 6.10 9.92 -38.32
CA ASP A 239 6.98 9.45 -39.39
C ASP A 239 6.10 8.91 -40.55
N PRO A 240 5.86 9.72 -41.61
CA PRO A 240 5.05 9.31 -42.75
C PRO A 240 5.69 8.17 -43.54
N ASP A 241 6.96 7.81 -43.26
CA ASP A 241 7.66 6.70 -43.86
C ASP A 241 7.68 5.41 -43.03
N ASP A 242 7.15 5.41 -41.80
CA ASP A 242 7.07 4.21 -40.97
C ASP A 242 6.22 3.11 -41.64
N PRO A 243 6.77 1.90 -41.85
CA PRO A 243 6.06 0.79 -42.47
C PRO A 243 4.79 0.38 -41.73
N SER A 244 4.73 0.53 -40.40
CA SER A 244 3.55 0.18 -39.61
C SER A 244 2.44 1.20 -39.81
N TYR A 245 2.76 2.50 -39.82
CA TYR A 245 1.83 3.56 -40.18
C TYR A 245 1.30 3.42 -41.62
N LYS A 246 2.17 3.09 -42.60
CA LYS A 246 1.75 2.82 -43.99
C LYS A 246 0.81 1.63 -44.08
N ALA A 247 1.10 0.55 -43.37
CA ALA A 247 0.24 -0.63 -43.33
C ALA A 247 -1.13 -0.31 -42.71
N GLU A 248 -1.17 0.45 -41.61
CA GLU A 248 -2.41 0.86 -40.96
C GLU A 248 -3.24 1.83 -41.83
N TYR A 249 -2.57 2.79 -42.47
CA TYR A 249 -3.19 3.74 -43.40
C TYR A 249 -3.77 3.04 -44.65
N GLU A 250 -3.05 2.07 -45.22
CA GLU A 250 -3.57 1.26 -46.32
C GLU A 250 -4.75 0.38 -45.89
N LEU A 251 -4.71 -0.23 -44.71
CA LEU A 251 -5.84 -1.02 -44.17
C LEU A 251 -7.09 -0.16 -43.97
N PHE A 252 -6.93 1.07 -43.48
CA PHE A 252 -8.04 2.02 -43.34
C PHE A 252 -8.65 2.41 -44.70
N ASN A 253 -7.82 2.69 -45.70
CA ASN A 253 -8.29 3.01 -47.06
C ASN A 253 -8.97 1.83 -47.76
N VAL A 254 -8.47 0.61 -47.54
CA VAL A 254 -9.10 -0.62 -48.03
C VAL A 254 -10.46 -0.81 -47.38
N ALA A 255 -10.58 -0.59 -46.06
CA ALA A 255 -11.86 -0.69 -45.36
C ALA A 255 -12.90 0.30 -45.91
N GLN A 256 -12.53 1.56 -46.15
CA GLN A 256 -13.42 2.54 -46.80
C GLN A 256 -13.83 2.12 -48.22
N SER A 257 -12.89 1.59 -49.00
CA SER A 257 -13.16 1.12 -50.36
C SER A 257 -14.15 -0.05 -50.37
N ILE A 258 -14.01 -1.00 -49.44
CA ILE A 258 -14.93 -2.13 -49.25
C ILE A 258 -16.33 -1.63 -48.84
N GLU A 259 -16.41 -0.68 -47.91
CA GLU A 259 -17.70 -0.13 -47.48
C GLU A 259 -18.41 0.61 -48.62
N SER A 260 -17.65 1.35 -49.44
CA SER A 260 -18.18 2.02 -50.63
C SER A 260 -18.68 1.02 -51.69
N ALA A 261 -17.95 -0.08 -51.90
CA ALA A 261 -18.33 -1.14 -52.82
C ALA A 261 -19.57 -1.90 -52.32
N ALA A 262 -19.68 -2.14 -51.02
CA ALA A 262 -20.85 -2.75 -50.39
C ALA A 262 -22.09 -1.86 -50.55
N LYS A 263 -21.97 -0.54 -50.35
CA LYS A 263 -23.05 0.43 -50.63
C LYS A 263 -23.42 0.48 -52.12
N LYS A 264 -22.46 0.29 -53.02
CA LYS A 264 -22.72 0.23 -54.46
C LYS A 264 -23.42 -1.07 -54.87
N LEU A 265 -23.09 -2.19 -54.25
CA LEU A 265 -23.78 -3.47 -54.45
C LEU A 265 -25.22 -3.44 -53.92
N SER A 266 -25.46 -2.82 -52.77
CA SER A 266 -26.82 -2.71 -52.20
C SER A 266 -27.74 -1.77 -53.00
N SER A 267 -27.18 -0.85 -53.78
CA SER A 267 -27.93 0.05 -54.67
C SER A 267 -28.19 -0.52 -56.07
N LEU A 268 -27.60 -1.69 -56.41
CA LEU A 268 -27.82 -2.35 -57.69
C LEU A 268 -29.07 -3.24 -57.64
N LYS A 269 -30.01 -3.01 -58.55
CA LYS A 269 -31.20 -3.86 -58.74
C LYS A 269 -30.89 -5.01 -59.72
N PRO A 270 -31.54 -6.18 -59.56
CA PRO A 270 -31.30 -7.34 -60.43
C PRO A 270 -31.66 -7.03 -61.89
N ARG A 271 -30.81 -7.47 -62.83
CA ARG A 271 -31.01 -7.29 -64.27
C ARG A 271 -32.33 -7.91 -64.70
N GLN A 272 -33.18 -7.13 -65.37
CA GLN A 272 -34.38 -7.64 -66.00
C GLN A 272 -33.99 -8.59 -67.13
N LYS A 273 -34.50 -9.83 -67.09
CA LYS A 273 -34.32 -10.79 -68.17
C LYS A 273 -35.09 -10.29 -69.39
N ILE A 274 -34.37 -10.10 -70.49
CA ILE A 274 -34.94 -9.79 -71.80
C ILE A 274 -35.71 -11.04 -72.24
N LYS A 275 -37.01 -10.89 -72.52
CA LYS A 275 -37.85 -11.93 -73.12
C LYS A 275 -37.59 -12.02 -74.61
#